data_AF-A0A8T7K3R7-F1
#
_entry.id   AF-A0A8T7K3R7-F1
#
_cell.length_a   1.000
_cell.length_b   1.000
_cell.length_c   1.000
_cell.angle_alpha   90.00
_cell.angle_beta   90.00
_cell.angle_gamma   90.00
#
_symmetry.space_group_name_H-M   'P 1'
#
loop_
_entity.id
_entity.type
_entity.pdbx_description
1 polymer ?
#
loop_
_entity_poly.entity_id
_entity_poly.type
_entity_poly.pdbx_seq_one_letter_code
_entity_poly.pdbx_strand_id
1 'polypeptide(L)'
;MSRKYSLDEKLAALRILDRHSGDLNVASRETGIPKRTLRAWRDRFGLNPAPVSQMLRLRQELIEQSRYLAASLGQGADATPLEKRATALNQMLDKILKLTEILQDEDHETDEALPVLRIEYLDEQGQVHSSPPGAEDDSEQ
;
A
#
# COMPACT_ATOMS: atom_id res chain seq x y z
N MET A 1 21.72 0.21 2.63
CA MET A 1 20.74 -0.90 2.54
C MET A 1 19.33 -0.32 2.51
N SER A 2 18.46 -0.82 1.63
CA SER A 2 17.06 -0.41 1.58
C SER A 2 16.26 -1.20 2.63
N ARG A 3 15.57 -0.50 3.54
CA ARG A 3 14.65 -1.15 4.49
C ARG A 3 13.32 -1.42 3.76
N LYS A 4 12.90 -2.68 3.71
CA LYS A 4 11.55 -3.03 3.23
C LYS A 4 10.55 -2.79 4.36
N TYR A 5 9.44 -2.12 4.05
CA TYR A 5 8.34 -1.88 4.98
C TYR A 5 7.16 -2.76 4.59
N SER A 6 6.53 -3.41 5.56
CA SER A 6 5.31 -4.17 5.32
C SER A 6 4.13 -3.24 5.00
N LEU A 7 3.07 -3.77 4.38
CA LEU A 7 1.84 -3.03 4.16
C LEU A 7 1.29 -2.47 5.48
N ASP A 8 1.24 -3.30 6.53
CA ASP A 8 0.76 -2.87 7.85
C ASP A 8 1.59 -1.71 8.44
N GLU A 9 2.92 -1.73 8.26
CA GLU A 9 3.78 -0.62 8.68
C GLU A 9 3.51 0.66 7.87
N LYS A 10 3.37 0.55 6.53
CA LYS A 10 3.02 1.68 5.66
C LYS A 10 1.70 2.31 6.09
N LEU A 11 0.69 1.47 6.34
CA LEU A 11 -0.64 1.89 6.75
C LEU A 11 -0.64 2.54 8.14
N ALA A 12 0.09 1.97 9.10
CA ALA A 12 0.26 2.57 10.41
C ALA A 12 0.90 3.96 10.32
N ALA A 13 1.93 4.11 9.48
CA ALA A 13 2.60 5.38 9.25
C ALA A 13 1.68 6.43 8.58
N LEU A 14 0.87 6.03 7.60
CA LEU A 14 -0.10 6.92 6.96
C LEU A 14 -1.21 7.35 7.92
N ARG A 15 -1.65 6.50 8.85
CA ARG A 15 -2.60 6.89 9.91
C ARG A 15 -2.02 7.94 10.86
N ILE A 16 -0.74 7.81 11.21
CA ILE A 16 -0.03 8.82 12.01
C ILE A 16 0.08 10.12 11.24
N LEU A 17 0.41 10.05 9.94
CA LEU A 17 0.46 11.22 9.07
C LEU A 17 -0.89 11.94 9.00
N ASP A 18 -1.99 11.21 8.85
CA ASP A 18 -3.36 11.75 8.81
C ASP A 18 -3.76 12.40 10.15
N ARG A 19 -3.43 11.75 11.28
CA ARG A 19 -3.65 12.30 12.63
C ARG A 19 -2.99 13.66 12.82
N HIS A 20 -1.82 13.88 12.21
CA HIS A 20 -1.09 15.15 12.24
C HIS A 20 -1.43 16.07 11.06
N SER A 21 -2.62 15.90 10.46
CA SER A 21 -3.10 16.72 9.34
C SER A 21 -2.14 16.77 8.14
N GLY A 22 -1.40 15.70 7.91
CA GLY A 22 -0.42 15.60 6.83
C GLY A 22 0.95 16.22 7.13
N ASP A 23 1.26 16.60 8.38
CA ASP A 23 2.60 17.12 8.73
C ASP A 23 3.66 16.00 8.68
N LEU A 24 4.38 15.96 7.56
CA LEU A 24 5.47 15.01 7.30
C LEU A 24 6.60 15.11 8.32
N ASN A 25 6.84 16.26 8.95
CA ASN A 25 7.92 16.41 9.92
C ASN A 25 7.60 15.67 11.21
N VAL A 26 6.38 15.86 11.72
CA VAL A 26 5.92 15.22 12.95
C VAL A 26 5.82 13.72 12.74
N ALA A 27 5.18 13.28 11.65
CA ALA A 27 5.03 11.86 11.33
C ALA A 27 6.38 11.17 11.10
N SER A 28 7.34 11.81 10.44
CA SER A 28 8.68 11.25 10.22
C SER A 28 9.43 11.07 11.54
N ARG A 29 9.32 12.03 12.47
CA ARG A 29 9.93 11.93 13.80
C ARG A 29 9.30 10.83 14.64
N GLU A 30 7.98 10.65 14.55
CA GLU A 30 7.24 9.64 15.33
C GLU A 30 7.43 8.21 14.80
N THR A 31 7.43 8.04 13.47
CA THR A 31 7.54 6.72 12.84
C THR A 31 8.98 6.27 12.58
N GLY A 32 9.93 7.21 12.56
CA GLY A 32 11.29 6.97 12.10
C GLY A 32 11.43 6.80 10.58
N ILE A 33 10.35 6.99 9.81
CA ILE A 33 10.34 6.82 8.36
C ILE A 33 10.72 8.14 7.69
N PRO A 34 11.63 8.15 6.69
CA PRO A 34 12.05 9.38 6.03
C PRO A 34 10.89 10.14 5.39
N LYS A 35 10.91 11.48 5.47
CA LYS A 35 9.88 12.36 4.87
C LYS A 35 9.65 12.09 3.38
N ARG A 36 10.72 11.80 2.63
CA ARG A 36 10.64 11.45 1.20
C ARG A 36 9.81 10.19 0.98
N THR A 37 10.00 9.17 1.82
CA THR A 37 9.24 7.91 1.77
C THR A 37 7.78 8.15 2.14
N LEU A 38 7.51 8.89 3.22
CA LEU A 38 6.14 9.25 3.61
C LEU A 38 5.42 10.07 2.53
N ARG A 39 6.11 11.02 1.89
CA ARG A 39 5.57 11.79 0.77
C ARG A 39 5.26 10.90 -0.43
N ALA A 40 6.19 10.02 -0.81
CA ALA A 40 5.97 9.08 -1.90
C ALA A 40 4.77 8.16 -1.63
N TRP A 41 4.63 7.64 -0.42
CA TRP A 41 3.45 6.87 -0.02
C TRP A 41 2.19 7.72 -0.07
N ARG A 42 2.20 8.92 0.50
CA ARG A 42 1.06 9.84 0.48
C ARG A 42 0.56 10.13 -0.94
N ASP A 43 1.47 10.44 -1.84
CA ASP A 43 1.16 10.82 -3.21
C ASP A 43 0.70 9.59 -4.01
N ARG A 44 1.25 8.41 -3.72
CA ARG A 44 0.90 7.14 -4.37
C ARG A 44 -0.42 6.55 -3.90
N PHE A 45 -0.65 6.48 -2.59
CA PHE A 45 -1.91 6.01 -2.01
C PHE A 45 -3.00 7.08 -2.09
N GLY A 46 -2.70 8.23 -2.70
CA GLY A 46 -3.61 9.33 -2.92
C GLY A 46 -4.28 9.77 -1.64
N LEU A 47 -3.72 10.77 -0.94
CA LEU A 47 -4.52 11.60 -0.04
C LEU A 47 -5.53 12.48 -0.81
N ASN A 48 -6.21 11.93 -1.82
CA ASN A 48 -7.65 12.06 -1.89
C ASN A 48 -8.23 10.89 -1.08
N PRO A 49 -8.43 11.04 0.24
CA PRO A 49 -8.54 9.95 1.21
C PRO A 49 -9.75 9.03 1.01
N ALA A 50 -10.56 9.17 -0.04
CA ALA A 50 -11.74 8.35 -0.22
C ALA A 50 -11.41 6.86 -0.44
N PRO A 51 -10.70 6.41 -1.49
CA PRO A 51 -10.83 5.00 -1.90
C PRO A 51 -10.10 4.03 -0.97
N VAL A 52 -8.79 4.19 -0.77
CA VAL A 52 -7.96 3.22 -0.01
C VAL A 52 -8.30 3.25 1.48
N SER A 53 -8.47 4.43 2.07
CA SER A 53 -8.84 4.53 3.48
C SER A 53 -10.24 3.97 3.74
N GLN A 54 -11.19 4.16 2.81
CA GLN A 54 -12.51 3.53 2.89
C GLN A 54 -12.43 2.02 2.71
N MET A 55 -11.60 1.51 1.79
CA MET A 55 -11.39 0.07 1.62
C MET A 55 -10.80 -0.57 2.87
N LEU A 56 -9.84 0.09 3.52
CA LEU A 56 -9.27 -0.37 4.78
C LEU A 56 -10.28 -0.33 5.93
N ARG A 57 -11.07 0.74 6.01
CA ARG A 57 -12.14 0.87 6.99
C ARG A 57 -13.20 -0.20 6.80
N LEU A 58 -13.61 -0.44 5.55
CA LEU A 58 -14.55 -1.47 5.17
C LEU A 58 -14.01 -2.87 5.50
N ARG A 59 -12.74 -3.15 5.20
CA ARG A 59 -12.07 -4.41 5.57
C ARG A 59 -12.12 -4.61 7.10
N GLN A 60 -11.80 -3.58 7.87
CA GLN A 60 -11.84 -3.63 9.33
C GLN A 60 -13.26 -3.91 9.86
N GLU A 61 -14.26 -3.24 9.30
CA GLU A 61 -15.67 -3.43 9.65
C GLU A 61 -16.16 -4.85 9.32
N LEU A 62 -15.80 -5.38 8.15
CA LEU A 62 -16.12 -6.75 7.76
C LEU A 62 -15.46 -7.78 8.70
N ILE A 63 -14.21 -7.54 9.12
CA ILE A 63 -13.52 -8.40 10.10
C ILE A 63 -14.27 -8.39 11.44
N GLU A 64 -14.71 -7.23 11.90
CA GLU A 64 -15.45 -7.11 13.15
C GLU A 64 -16.81 -7.80 13.09
N GLN A 65 -17.57 -7.58 12.02
CA GLN A 65 -18.87 -8.21 11.81
C GLN A 65 -18.76 -9.74 11.61
N SER A 66 -17.71 -10.22 10.94
CA SER A 66 -17.46 -11.67 10.80
C SER A 66 -17.13 -12.33 12.15
N ARG A 67 -16.40 -11.65 13.05
CA ARG A 67 -16.20 -12.12 14.43
C ARG A 67 -17.51 -12.23 15.20
N TYR A 68 -18.39 -11.24 15.06
CA TYR A 68 -19.72 -11.27 15.69
C TYR A 68 -20.56 -12.44 15.17
N LEU A 69 -20.62 -12.64 13.85
CA LEU A 69 -21.34 -13.77 13.25
C LEU A 69 -20.76 -15.11 13.69
N ALA A 70 -19.43 -15.27 13.68
CA ALA A 70 -18.77 -16.49 14.13
C ALA A 70 -19.10 -16.81 15.60
N ALA A 71 -19.11 -15.82 16.48
CA ALA A 71 -19.51 -16.00 17.87
C ALA A 71 -20.98 -16.42 18.00
N SER A 72 -21.87 -15.87 17.16
CA SER A 72 -23.29 -16.22 17.18
C SER A 72 -23.57 -17.68 16.77
N LEU A 73 -22.75 -18.28 15.88
CA LEU A 73 -22.94 -19.66 15.43
C LEU A 73 -22.90 -20.68 16.57
N GLY A 74 -22.08 -20.44 17.60
CA GLY A 74 -21.99 -21.30 18.78
C GLY A 74 -23.13 -21.12 19.79
N GLN A 75 -23.87 -20.01 19.68
CA GLN A 75 -25.00 -19.71 20.56
C GLN A 75 -26.28 -20.20 19.88
N GLY A 76 -26.73 -21.40 20.24
CA GLY A 76 -27.92 -22.06 19.69
C GLY A 76 -29.26 -21.39 20.00
N ALA A 77 -29.26 -20.13 20.44
CA ALA A 77 -30.45 -19.41 20.94
C ALA A 77 -30.97 -18.32 19.97
N ASP A 78 -30.34 -18.13 18.82
CA ASP A 78 -30.71 -17.08 17.87
C ASP A 78 -31.91 -17.46 17.00
N ALA A 79 -32.79 -16.49 16.73
CA ALA A 79 -33.95 -16.65 15.84
C ALA A 79 -33.56 -16.87 14.37
N THR A 80 -32.28 -16.64 14.01
CA THR A 80 -31.80 -16.79 12.63
C THR A 80 -31.29 -18.21 12.39
N PRO A 81 -31.79 -18.92 11.35
CA PRO A 81 -31.31 -20.25 10.99
C PRO A 81 -29.79 -20.30 10.83
N LEU A 82 -29.16 -21.35 11.37
CA LEU A 82 -27.71 -21.55 11.34
C LEU A 82 -27.13 -21.42 9.93
N GLU A 83 -27.81 -22.01 8.94
CA GLU A 83 -27.41 -21.99 7.53
C GLU A 83 -27.27 -20.56 6.98
N LYS A 84 -28.19 -19.65 7.33
CA LYS A 84 -28.13 -18.26 6.89
C LYS A 84 -26.93 -17.53 7.48
N ARG A 85 -26.62 -17.78 8.76
CA ARG A 85 -25.47 -17.19 9.45
C ARG A 85 -24.15 -17.71 8.89
N ALA A 86 -24.05 -19.01 8.64
CA ALA A 86 -22.87 -19.62 8.00
C ALA A 86 -22.65 -19.08 6.58
N THR A 87 -23.73 -18.92 5.81
CA THR A 87 -23.67 -18.36 4.45
C THR A 87 -23.21 -16.90 4.48
N ALA A 88 -23.75 -16.08 5.38
CA ALA A 88 -23.34 -14.70 5.54
C ALA A 88 -21.86 -14.60 5.93
N LEU A 89 -21.39 -15.44 6.87
CA LEU A 89 -19.99 -15.47 7.29
C LEU A 89 -19.05 -15.77 6.10
N ASN A 90 -19.36 -16.78 5.29
CA ASN A 90 -18.57 -17.10 4.10
C ASN A 90 -18.50 -15.92 3.12
N GLN A 91 -19.62 -15.26 2.84
CA GLN A 91 -19.63 -14.07 1.97
C GLN A 91 -18.77 -12.92 2.52
N MET A 92 -18.70 -12.76 3.83
CA MET A 92 -17.85 -11.74 4.45
C MET A 92 -16.37 -12.09 4.33
N LEU A 93 -16.01 -13.36 4.56
CA LEU A 93 -14.64 -13.85 4.36
C LEU A 93 -14.18 -13.66 2.92
N ASP A 94 -15.03 -13.99 1.93
CA ASP A 94 -14.73 -13.78 0.51
C ASP A 94 -14.46 -12.30 0.20
N LYS A 95 -15.26 -11.39 0.75
CA LYS A 95 -15.06 -9.95 0.58
C LYS A 95 -13.78 -9.45 1.24
N ILE A 96 -13.43 -9.97 2.42
CA ILE A 96 -12.18 -9.65 3.11
C ILE A 96 -10.98 -10.12 2.30
N LEU A 97 -11.04 -11.32 1.72
CA LEU A 97 -9.98 -11.87 0.87
C LEU A 97 -9.79 -11.00 -0.38
N LYS A 98 -10.87 -10.69 -1.10
CA LYS A 98 -10.80 -9.80 -2.28
C LYS A 98 -10.24 -8.42 -1.95
N LEU A 99 -10.67 -7.82 -0.84
CA LEU A 99 -10.10 -6.54 -0.41
C LEU A 99 -8.61 -6.67 -0.07
N THR A 100 -8.19 -7.80 0.50
CA THR A 100 -6.78 -8.04 0.83
C THR A 100 -5.94 -8.22 -0.43
N GLU A 101 -6.44 -8.93 -1.44
CA GLU A 101 -5.80 -9.09 -2.76
C GLU A 101 -5.63 -7.73 -3.44
N ILE A 102 -6.70 -6.94 -3.57
CA ILE A 102 -6.64 -5.60 -4.19
C ILE A 102 -5.60 -4.71 -3.49
N LEU A 103 -5.56 -4.75 -2.15
CA LEU A 103 -4.59 -3.98 -1.36
C LEU A 103 -3.14 -4.51 -1.47
N GLN A 104 -2.95 -5.78 -1.82
CA GLN A 104 -1.63 -6.40 -2.02
C GLN A 104 -1.10 -6.19 -3.44
N ASP A 105 -1.98 -6.24 -4.45
CA ASP A 105 -1.62 -6.00 -5.85
C ASP A 105 -1.11 -4.56 -6.06
N GLU A 106 -1.70 -3.58 -5.37
CA GLU A 106 -1.17 -2.20 -5.34
C GLU A 106 0.26 -2.13 -4.76
N ASP A 107 0.63 -3.07 -3.87
CA ASP A 107 1.97 -3.16 -3.31
C ASP A 107 2.97 -3.85 -4.27
N HIS A 108 2.50 -4.76 -5.14
CA HIS A 108 3.32 -5.51 -6.09
C HIS A 108 3.68 -4.75 -7.38
N GLU A 109 2.87 -3.77 -7.81
CA GLU A 109 3.23 -2.85 -8.90
C GLU A 109 4.48 -1.99 -8.63
N THR A 110 5.11 -2.09 -7.45
CA THR A 110 6.31 -1.31 -7.08
C THR A 110 7.64 -2.05 -7.02
N ASP A 111 7.66 -3.39 -6.90
CA ASP A 111 8.93 -4.12 -6.93
C ASP A 111 9.34 -4.45 -8.39
N GLU A 112 8.41 -4.38 -9.35
CA GLU A 112 8.77 -4.10 -10.74
C GLU A 112 9.03 -2.60 -10.88
N ALA A 113 10.27 -2.19 -10.61
CA ALA A 113 10.78 -0.99 -11.27
C ALA A 113 10.43 -1.14 -12.76
N LEU A 114 9.58 -0.26 -13.29
CA LEU A 114 9.34 -0.16 -14.73
C LEU A 114 10.67 -0.42 -15.43
N PRO A 115 10.76 -1.37 -16.37
CA PRO A 115 12.05 -1.75 -16.95
C PRO A 115 12.74 -0.48 -17.40
N VAL A 116 13.80 -0.10 -16.69
CA VAL A 116 14.55 1.11 -17.00
C VAL A 116 15.28 0.76 -18.29
N LEU A 117 14.72 1.19 -19.42
CA LEU A 117 15.39 1.13 -20.71
C LEU A 117 16.64 2.01 -20.60
N ARG A 118 17.77 1.37 -20.29
CA ARG A 118 19.06 2.03 -20.28
C ARG A 118 19.55 2.10 -21.72
N ILE A 119 19.52 3.30 -22.29
CA ILE A 119 20.10 3.56 -23.60
C ILE A 119 21.61 3.71 -23.40
N GLU A 120 22.37 2.76 -23.95
CA GLU A 120 23.82 2.79 -23.96
C GLU A 120 24.30 3.20 -25.36
N TYR A 121 25.22 4.17 -25.42
CA TYR A 121 25.78 4.66 -26.68
C TYR A 121 27.11 3.97 -26.93
N LEU A 122 27.27 3.34 -28.11
CA LEU A 122 28.54 2.78 -28.55
C LEU A 122 29.22 3.78 -29.49
N ASP A 123 30.49 4.10 -29.26
CA ASP A 123 31.28 4.87 -30.22
C ASP A 123 32.00 4.00 -31.26
N GLU A 124 32.71 4.64 -32.19
CA GLU A 124 33.47 3.97 -33.27
C GLU A 124 34.60 3.07 -32.74
N GLN A 125 35.02 3.23 -31.49
CA GLN A 125 36.06 2.45 -30.83
C GLN A 125 35.47 1.30 -30.00
N GLY A 126 34.13 1.18 -29.97
CA GLY A 126 33.41 0.18 -29.20
C GLY A 126 33.27 0.51 -27.72
N GLN A 127 33.57 1.75 -27.30
CA GLN A 127 33.43 2.18 -25.92
C GLN A 127 31.97 2.57 -25.63
N VAL A 128 31.49 2.16 -24.45
CA VAL A 128 30.11 2.35 -24.00
C VAL A 128 29.99 3.63 -23.17
N HIS A 129 29.05 4.50 -23.55
CA HIS A 129 28.78 5.77 -22.87
C HIS A 129 27.34 5.81 -22.36
N SER A 130 27.15 6.43 -21.20
CA SER A 130 25.83 6.65 -20.59
C SER A 130 25.11 7.89 -21.12
N SER A 131 25.80 8.68 -21.95
CA SER A 131 25.31 9.92 -22.59
C SER A 131 25.75 9.93 -24.06
N PRO A 132 24.99 10.58 -24.95
CA PRO A 132 25.37 10.67 -26.36
C PRO A 132 26.69 11.44 -26.52
N PRO A 133 27.57 11.01 -27.45
CA PRO A 133 28.82 11.71 -27.72
C PRO A 133 28.53 13.14 -28.21
N GLY A 134 29.01 14.14 -27.45
CA GLY A 134 28.78 15.56 -27.71
C GLY A 134 27.80 16.26 -26.75
N ALA A 135 27.18 15.52 -25.82
CA ALA A 135 26.57 16.15 -24.64
C ALA A 135 27.71 16.55 -23.69
N GLU A 136 28.23 17.77 -23.85
CA GLU A 136 29.12 18.37 -22.85
C GLU A 136 28.38 18.37 -21.51
N ASP A 137 29.06 17.87 -20.48
CA ASP A 137 28.55 17.76 -19.13
C ASP A 137 28.43 19.19 -18.59
N ASP A 138 27.29 19.84 -18.83
CA ASP A 138 26.94 21.19 -18.36
C ASP A 138 26.72 21.22 -16.82
N SER A 139 27.43 20.34 -16.11
CA SER A 139 27.46 20.16 -14.67
C SER A 139 28.56 21.03 -14.03
N GLU A 140 28.63 22.30 -14.40
CA GLU A 140 29.38 23.32 -13.63
C GLU A 140 28.45 24.49 -13.28
N GLN A 141 27.79 24.39 -12.12
CA GLN A 141 27.67 25.45 -11.10
C GLN A 141 26.91 25.00 -9.84
#